data_AF-A0A800DL98-F1
#
_entry.id   AF-A0A800DL98-F1
#
_cell.length_a   1.000
_cell.length_b   1.000
_cell.length_c   1.000
_cell.angle_alpha   90.00
_cell.angle_beta   90.00
_cell.angle_gamma   90.00
#
_symmetry.space_group_name_H-M   'P 1'
#
loop_
_entity.id
_entity.type
_entity.pdbx_description
1 polymer ?
#
loop_
_entity_poly.entity_id
_entity_poly.type
_entity_poly.pdbx_seq_one_letter_code
_entity_poly.pdbx_strand_id
1 'polypeptide(L)' 'MVLALVSEGHVLVEDVPGVGKTQLAKSLARSIHGIFHRIQFTPDLLPSDVTGVSVWERS' A
#
# COMPACT_ATOMS: atom_id res chain seq x y z
N MET A 1 12.41 3.98 1.65
CA MET A 1 11.65 2.83 2.20
C MET A 1 12.07 2.49 3.62
N VAL A 2 13.34 2.16 3.89
CA VAL A 2 13.81 1.85 5.26
C VAL A 2 13.62 3.04 6.22
N LEU A 3 14.00 4.25 5.82
CA LEU A 3 13.78 5.46 6.63
C LEU A 3 12.29 5.65 6.97
N ALA A 4 11.41 5.54 5.97
CA ALA A 4 9.96 5.63 6.17
C ALA A 4 9.44 4.52 7.11
N LEU A 5 9.97 3.30 7.00
CA LEU A 5 9.59 2.19 7.89
C LEU A 5 9.95 2.49 9.35
N VAL A 6 11.18 2.94 9.63
CA VAL A 6 11.63 3.21 11.00
C VAL A 6 11.05 4.50 11.57
N SER A 7 10.53 5.39 10.72
CA SER A 7 9.87 6.62 11.12
C SER A 7 8.34 6.52 11.15
N GLU A 8 7.78 5.32 10.96
CA GLU A 8 6.33 5.09 10.82
C GLU A 8 5.67 5.97 9.73
N GLY A 9 6.44 6.32 8.70
CA GLY A 9 6.03 7.21 7.61
C GLY A 9 5.55 6.46 6.35
N HIS A 10 4.94 7.21 5.44
CA HIS A 10 4.52 6.72 4.13
C HIS A 10 5.56 7.08 3.07
N VAL A 11 5.72 6.22 2.05
CA VAL A 11 6.64 6.47 0.94
C VAL A 11 5.96 6.21 -0.39
N LEU A 12 6.08 7.17 -1.30
CA LEU A 12 5.71 7.01 -2.71
C LEU A 12 6.96 6.62 -3.49
N VAL A 13 6.86 5.57 -4.31
CA VAL A 13 7.98 5.07 -5.13
C VAL A 13 7.64 5.29 -6.60
N GLU A 14 8.11 6.40 -7.16
CA GLU A 14 7.94 6.78 -8.56
C GLU A 14 9.15 6.33 -9.38
N ASP A 15 8.92 5.58 -10.45
CA ASP A 15 9.92 5.24 -11.48
C ASP A 15 9.17 4.58 -12.67
N VAL A 16 9.83 4.24 -13.76
CA VAL A 16 9.24 3.57 -14.92
C VAL A 16 8.65 2.19 -14.59
N PRO A 17 7.60 1.72 -15.29
CA PRO A 17 7.01 0.40 -15.04
C PRO A 17 8.03 -0.74 -15.21
N GLY A 18 7.89 -1.81 -14.42
CA GLY A 18 8.71 -3.02 -14.59
C GLY A 18 10.05 -3.06 -13.83
N VAL A 19 10.48 -1.98 -13.19
CA VAL A 19 11.76 -1.88 -12.41
C VAL A 19 11.71 -2.54 -11.02
N GLY A 20 10.79 -3.47 -10.80
CA GLY A 20 10.79 -4.27 -9.57
C GLY A 20 10.29 -3.57 -8.29
N LYS A 21 9.61 -2.40 -8.37
CA LYS A 21 9.03 -1.70 -7.20
C LYS A 21 8.21 -2.61 -6.27
N THR A 22 7.36 -3.45 -6.84
CA THR A 22 6.55 -4.42 -6.07
C THR A 22 7.42 -5.50 -5.43
N GLN A 23 8.45 -5.98 -6.15
CA GLN A 23 9.37 -6.98 -5.64
C GLN A 23 10.21 -6.41 -4.48
N LEU A 24 10.63 -5.16 -4.57
CA LEU A 24 11.34 -4.44 -3.51
C LEU A 24 10.51 -4.40 -2.23
N ALA A 25 9.26 -3.94 -2.30
CA ALA A 25 8.36 -3.88 -1.14
C ALA A 25 8.09 -5.27 -0.53
N LYS A 26 7.84 -6.27 -1.38
CA LYS A 26 7.60 -7.66 -0.95
C LYS A 26 8.84 -8.29 -0.29
N SER A 27 10.02 -8.05 -0.84
CA SER A 27 11.28 -8.56 -0.29
C SER A 27 11.60 -7.90 1.05
N LEU A 28 11.42 -6.58 1.19
CA LEU A 28 11.63 -5.90 2.47
C LEU A 28 10.74 -6.48 3.57
N ALA A 29 9.44 -6.65 3.29
CA ALA A 29 8.50 -7.23 4.25
C ALA A 29 8.97 -8.63 4.71
N ARG A 30 9.42 -9.50 3.78
CA ARG A 30 9.95 -10.82 4.12
C ARG A 30 11.21 -10.74 4.99
N SER A 31 12.14 -9.84 4.69
CA SER A 31 13.40 -9.71 5.43
C SER A 31 13.22 -9.31 6.89
N ILE A 32 12.10 -8.66 7.23
CA ILE A 32 11.77 -8.23 8.60
C ILE A 32 10.65 -9.06 9.23
N HIS A 33 10.26 -10.19 8.61
CA HIS A 33 9.10 -10.99 9.02
C HIS A 33 7.77 -10.20 9.10
N GLY A 34 7.63 -9.15 8.30
CA GLY A 34 6.42 -8.34 8.18
C GLY A 34 5.40 -8.91 7.20
N ILE A 35 4.20 -8.32 7.20
CA ILE A 35 3.09 -8.72 6.32
C ILE A 35 3.02 -7.77 5.13
N PHE A 36 2.92 -8.32 3.92
CA PHE A 36 2.78 -7.55 2.69
C PHE A 36 1.33 -7.60 2.18
N HIS A 37 0.67 -6.44 2.14
CA HIS A 37 -0.63 -6.26 1.49
C HIS A 37 -0.46 -5.38 0.25
N ARG A 38 -1.21 -5.68 -0.81
CA ARG A 38 -1.19 -4.90 -2.06
C ARG A 38 -2.61 -4.63 -2.51
N ILE A 39 -2.87 -3.38 -2.85
CA ILE A 39 -4.05 -2.95 -3.60
C ILE A 39 -3.57 -2.55 -4.99
N GLN A 40 -4.22 -3.08 -6.03
CA GLN A 40 -3.97 -2.69 -7.42
C GLN A 40 -5.07 -1.73 -7.83
N PHE A 41 -4.70 -0.48 -8.13
CA PHE A 41 -5.64 0.46 -8.72
C PHE A 41 -5.95 0.01 -10.15
N THR A 42 -7.24 -0.14 -10.42
CA THR A 42 -7.80 -0.33 -11.75
C THR A 42 -8.66 0.92 -12.08
N PRO A 43 -8.95 1.19 -13.37
CA PRO A 43 -9.69 2.40 -13.75
C PRO A 43 -11.09 2.51 -13.13
N ASP A 44 -11.65 1.38 -12.72
CA ASP A 44 -12.98 1.20 -12.14
C ASP A 44 -13.00 1.21 -10.60
N LEU A 45 -11.83 1.20 -9.94
CA LEU A 45 -11.76 1.16 -8.47
C LEU A 45 -12.29 2.46 -7.86
N LEU A 46 -13.30 2.38 -7.00
CA LEU A 46 -13.88 3.51 -6.28
C LEU A 46 -13.12 3.74 -4.96
N PRO A 47 -13.04 5.00 -4.46
CA PRO A 47 -12.45 5.27 -3.15
C PRO A 47 -13.07 4.46 -2.02
N SER A 48 -14.40 4.25 -2.08
CA SER A 48 -15.17 3.44 -1.13
C SER A 48 -14.72 1.98 -1.07
N ASP A 49 -14.14 1.44 -2.14
CA ASP A 49 -13.63 0.07 -2.16
C ASP A 49 -12.34 -0.08 -1.32
N VAL A 50 -11.65 1.03 -1.05
CA VAL A 50 -10.42 1.08 -0.24
C VAL A 50 -10.71 1.57 1.18
N THR A 51 -11.48 2.65 1.31
CA THR A 51 -11.74 3.30 2.62
C THR A 51 -12.98 2.76 3.32
N GLY A 52 -13.79 1.96 2.64
CA GLY A 52 -15.13 1.57 3.09
C GLY A 52 -16.17 2.67 2.86
N VAL A 53 -17.42 2.36 3.18
CA VAL A 53 -18.56 3.29 3.13
C VAL A 53 -18.91 3.77 4.54
N SER A 54 -19.26 5.03 4.68
CA SER A 54 -19.79 5.58 5.94
C SER A 54 -21.25 5.17 6.10
N VAL A 55 -21.51 4.23 7.00
CA VAL A 55 -22.88 3.91 7.44
C VAL A 55 -23.23 4.82 8.60
N TRP A 56 -24.13 5.78 8.36
CA TRP A 56 -24.69 6.60 9.43
C TRP A 56 -25.89 5.88 10.06
N GLU A 57 -25.69 5.32 11.25
CA GLU A 57 -26.78 4.75 12.05
C GLU A 57 -27.45 5.86 12.86
N ARG A 58 -28.73 6.13 12.60
CA ARG A 58 -29.53 7.07 13.40
C ARG A 58 -30.42 6.25 14.34
N SER A 59 -29.93 5.97 15.54
CA SER A 59 -30.70 5.43 16.66
C SER A 59 -31.58 6.50 17.29
#